data_AF-A0AA88TSH8-F1
#
_entry.id   AF-A0AA88TSH8-F1
#
_cell.length_a   1.000
_cell.length_b   1.000
_cell.length_c   1.000
_cell.angle_alpha   90.00
_cell.angle_beta   90.00
_cell.angle_gamma   90.00
#
_symmetry.space_group_name_H-M   'P 1'
#
loop_
_entity.id
_entity.type
_entity.pdbx_description
1 polymer ?
#
loop_
_entity_poly.entity_id
_entity_poly.type
_entity_poly.pdbx_seq_one_letter_code
_entity_poly.pdbx_strand_id
1 'polypeptide(L)'
;MNSVFLFLSLLIFTNGVFGDETEDVSVMEGGSVTLRTGVEKQKDDLIVWSFGPENILLAKVNGKANSMRIYDSIAGRGELDSQTGSLTITNINTTDSGLYFLKITNKNKVSYKTINVAVSESVTLHDSNSSQIEHMGTDEPCQTGSCLEIKRFPIMFTVVTSLVVFLIIIVFIRKRTGGYQKAPLMNIGHSEKHTIQEQV
;
A
#
# COMPACT_ATOMS: atom_id res chain seq x y z
N MET A 1 12.01 -3.38 -35.18
CA MET A 1 10.80 -3.64 -34.36
C MET A 1 11.09 -3.46 -32.86
N ASN A 2 12.01 -2.53 -32.52
CA ASN A 2 12.73 -2.56 -31.24
C ASN A 2 12.40 -1.34 -30.36
N SER A 3 11.91 -0.24 -30.96
CA SER A 3 11.51 0.99 -30.26
C SER A 3 10.32 0.75 -29.32
N VAL A 4 9.30 0.01 -29.75
CA VAL A 4 8.09 -0.27 -28.94
C VAL A 4 8.40 -1.02 -27.64
N PHE A 5 9.40 -1.91 -27.64
CA PHE A 5 9.82 -2.62 -26.42
C PHE A 5 10.50 -1.70 -25.40
N LEU A 6 11.22 -0.66 -25.84
CA LEU A 6 11.80 0.33 -24.95
C LEU A 6 10.71 1.20 -24.30
N PHE A 7 9.70 1.62 -25.06
CA PHE A 7 8.54 2.34 -24.51
C PHE A 7 7.71 1.49 -23.54
N LEU A 8 7.56 0.18 -23.78
CA LEU A 8 6.88 -0.71 -22.85
C LEU A 8 7.68 -0.98 -21.57
N SER A 9 9.02 -1.04 -21.67
CA SER A 9 9.92 -1.13 -20.52
C SER A 9 9.90 0.16 -19.68
N LEU A 10 9.84 1.33 -20.31
CA LEU A 10 9.80 2.61 -19.61
C LEU A 10 8.51 2.81 -18.80
N LEU A 11 7.38 2.21 -19.24
CA LEU A 11 6.13 2.25 -18.48
C LEU A 11 6.22 1.47 -17.15
N ILE A 12 7.08 0.44 -17.04
CA ILE A 12 7.23 -0.32 -15.79
C ILE A 12 7.96 0.50 -14.71
N PHE A 13 8.79 1.47 -15.09
CA PHE A 13 9.44 2.42 -14.18
C PHE A 13 8.54 3.59 -13.73
N THR A 14 7.27 3.65 -14.17
CA THR A 14 6.29 4.62 -13.62
C THR A 14 5.55 4.12 -12.39
N ASN A 15 5.81 2.87 -11.98
CA ASN A 15 5.60 2.47 -10.59
C ASN A 15 6.63 3.19 -9.73
N GLY A 16 6.30 4.44 -9.36
CA GLY A 16 7.02 5.12 -8.31
C GLY A 16 7.05 4.20 -7.10
N VAL A 17 8.25 3.91 -6.59
CA VAL A 17 8.40 3.31 -5.27
C VAL A 17 7.86 4.33 -4.28
N PHE A 18 6.56 4.23 -4.01
CA PHE A 18 5.92 4.95 -2.93
C PHE A 18 6.45 4.29 -1.66
N GLY A 19 7.53 4.84 -1.12
CA GLY A 19 7.96 4.55 0.23
C GLY A 19 6.83 4.98 1.15
N ASP A 20 6.00 4.03 1.56
CA ASP A 20 5.04 4.18 2.65
C ASP A 20 5.85 4.24 3.94
N GLU A 21 6.50 5.38 4.15
CA GLU A 21 7.22 5.72 5.36
C GLU A 21 6.21 5.84 6.51
N THR A 22 5.97 4.71 7.15
CA THR A 22 5.12 4.60 8.33
C THR A 22 5.92 5.09 9.54
N GLU A 23 5.41 6.12 10.22
CA GLU A 23 5.96 6.57 11.50
C GLU A 23 5.41 5.69 12.63
N ASP A 24 6.27 4.95 13.33
CA ASP A 24 5.89 4.19 14.52
C ASP A 24 5.94 5.07 15.78
N VAL A 25 4.87 5.07 16.58
CA VAL A 25 4.76 5.81 17.84
C VAL A 25 4.25 4.88 18.94
N SER A 26 5.00 4.75 20.03
CA SER A 26 4.55 4.04 21.23
C SER A 26 4.10 5.00 22.33
N VAL A 27 3.05 4.63 23.05
CA VAL A 27 2.47 5.42 24.15
C VAL A 27 1.89 4.48 25.21
N MET A 28 1.84 4.93 26.46
CA MET A 28 1.17 4.20 27.54
C MET A 28 -0.33 4.53 27.57
N GLU A 29 -1.13 3.55 27.95
CA GLU A 29 -2.55 3.71 28.24
C GLU A 29 -2.82 4.81 29.29
N GLY A 30 -3.93 5.53 29.11
CA GLY A 30 -4.27 6.75 29.85
C GLY A 30 -3.49 7.99 29.39
N GLY A 31 -2.45 7.83 28.57
CA GLY A 31 -1.64 8.91 28.01
C GLY A 31 -2.31 9.69 26.87
N SER A 32 -1.48 10.44 26.14
CA SER A 32 -1.90 11.20 24.96
C SER A 32 -0.89 11.05 23.82
N VAL A 33 -1.38 10.93 22.57
CA VAL A 33 -0.55 10.92 21.37
C VAL A 33 -0.80 12.17 20.52
N THR A 34 0.24 12.75 19.93
CA THR A 34 0.13 13.87 18.98
C THR A 34 0.61 13.44 17.60
N LEU A 35 -0.33 13.24 16.69
CA LEU A 35 -0.12 12.85 15.31
C LEU A 35 0.25 14.09 14.50
N ARG A 36 1.54 14.22 14.17
CA ARG A 36 2.10 15.43 13.54
C ARG A 36 1.93 15.40 12.02
N THR A 37 1.42 16.49 11.45
CA THR A 37 1.36 16.67 9.98
C THR A 37 2.73 16.89 9.35
N GLY A 38 3.69 17.43 10.11
CA GLY A 38 5.04 17.75 9.63
C GLY A 38 5.13 19.01 8.75
N VAL A 39 4.02 19.76 8.60
CA VAL A 39 3.94 20.97 7.77
C VAL A 39 3.06 22.04 8.41
N GLU A 40 3.27 23.30 8.04
CA GLU A 40 2.35 24.40 8.35
C GLU A 40 1.15 24.42 7.38
N LYS A 41 -0.05 24.61 7.94
CA LYS A 41 -1.32 24.65 7.22
C LYS A 41 -1.39 25.85 6.28
N GLN A 42 -1.52 25.59 4.99
CA GLN A 42 -1.71 26.61 3.96
C GLN A 42 -3.19 27.02 3.82
N LYS A 43 -3.42 28.21 3.24
CA LYS A 43 -4.75 28.82 3.09
C LYS A 43 -5.78 27.94 2.37
N ASP A 44 -5.36 27.09 1.43
CA ASP A 44 -6.26 26.23 0.64
C ASP A 44 -6.14 24.74 1.02
N ASP A 45 -5.50 24.41 2.15
CA ASP A 45 -5.34 23.02 2.58
C ASP A 45 -6.65 22.41 3.09
N LEU A 46 -6.88 21.17 2.66
CA LEU A 46 -7.83 20.24 3.26
C LEU A 46 -7.03 19.13 3.95
N ILE A 47 -6.97 19.18 5.27
CA ILE A 47 -6.30 18.19 6.12
C ILE A 47 -7.39 17.25 6.66
N VAL A 48 -7.20 15.94 6.52
CA VAL A 48 -8.10 14.90 7.01
C VAL A 48 -7.29 13.86 7.76
N TRP A 49 -7.75 13.52 8.97
CA TRP A 49 -7.26 12.40 9.76
C TRP A 49 -8.32 11.30 9.81
N SER A 50 -7.91 10.06 9.59
CA SER A 50 -8.76 8.88 9.67
C SER A 50 -8.04 7.69 10.32
N PHE A 51 -8.78 6.78 10.92
CA PHE A 51 -8.27 5.61 11.64
C PHE A 51 -8.69 4.29 10.99
N GLY A 52 -7.77 3.32 11.01
CA GLY A 52 -8.02 1.93 10.64
C GLY A 52 -8.30 1.70 9.15
N PRO A 53 -8.43 0.43 8.73
CA PRO A 53 -8.69 0.07 7.33
C PRO A 53 -10.04 0.59 6.81
N GLU A 54 -11.00 0.84 7.71
CA GLU A 54 -12.31 1.42 7.39
C GLU A 54 -12.26 2.94 7.14
N ASN A 55 -11.11 3.59 7.35
CA ASN A 55 -10.92 5.04 7.18
C ASN A 55 -11.91 5.87 8.02
N ILE A 56 -12.13 5.46 9.27
CA ILE A 56 -13.02 6.14 10.23
C ILE A 56 -12.55 7.58 10.40
N LEU A 57 -13.38 8.56 10.01
CA LEU A 57 -13.01 9.97 10.12
C LEU A 57 -12.84 10.37 11.58
N LEU A 58 -11.69 10.97 11.90
CA LEU A 58 -11.35 11.47 13.23
C LEU A 58 -11.45 12.99 13.29
N ALA A 59 -10.82 13.66 12.33
CA ALA A 59 -10.69 15.11 12.33
C ALA A 59 -10.54 15.67 10.91
N LYS A 60 -10.92 16.94 10.74
CA LYS A 60 -10.84 17.66 9.47
C LYS A 60 -10.52 19.14 9.69
N VAL A 61 -9.54 19.65 8.96
CA VAL A 61 -9.26 21.10 8.83
C VAL A 61 -9.49 21.50 7.38
N ASN A 62 -10.19 22.62 7.18
CA ASN A 62 -10.37 23.25 5.87
C ASN A 62 -9.87 24.69 5.99
N GLY A 63 -8.66 24.94 5.49
CA GLY A 63 -8.04 26.27 5.50
C GLY A 63 -8.86 27.30 4.74
N LYS A 64 -9.47 26.91 3.61
CA LYS A 64 -10.21 27.83 2.75
C LYS A 64 -11.48 28.37 3.41
N ALA A 65 -12.14 27.53 4.22
CA ALA A 65 -13.28 27.92 5.05
C ALA A 65 -12.88 28.36 6.47
N ASN A 66 -11.58 28.38 6.79
CA ASN A 66 -11.00 28.57 8.12
C ASN A 66 -11.74 27.80 9.24
N SER A 67 -12.06 26.53 8.98
CA SER A 67 -12.89 25.70 9.85
C SER A 67 -12.19 24.42 10.27
N MET A 68 -12.41 23.99 11.51
CA MET A 68 -11.90 22.74 12.08
C MET A 68 -13.06 21.91 12.64
N ARG A 69 -12.97 20.59 12.55
CA ARG A 69 -13.97 19.65 13.08
C ARG A 69 -13.29 18.40 13.64
N ILE A 70 -13.65 18.06 14.87
CA ILE A 70 -13.48 16.72 15.45
C ILE A 70 -14.78 15.93 15.20
N TYR A 71 -14.68 14.63 14.96
CA TYR A 71 -15.83 13.72 14.79
C TYR A 71 -16.09 12.89 16.04
N ASP A 72 -17.29 12.30 16.11
CA ASP A 72 -17.82 11.62 17.31
C ASP A 72 -16.96 10.41 17.74
N SER A 73 -16.20 9.82 16.81
CA SER A 73 -15.19 8.76 17.03
C SER A 73 -14.14 9.11 18.09
N ILE A 74 -13.82 10.40 18.27
CA ILE A 74 -12.89 10.92 19.27
C ILE A 74 -13.43 12.17 19.98
N ALA A 75 -14.77 12.33 20.04
CA ALA A 75 -15.39 13.44 20.75
C ALA A 75 -14.97 13.46 22.23
N GLY A 76 -14.66 14.65 22.74
CA GLY A 76 -14.15 14.85 24.10
C GLY A 76 -12.71 14.38 24.35
N ARG A 77 -12.07 13.69 23.39
CA ARG A 77 -10.67 13.21 23.48
C ARG A 77 -9.73 13.88 22.48
N GLY A 78 -10.25 14.34 21.35
CA GLY A 78 -9.48 14.89 20.22
C GLY A 78 -9.33 16.41 20.23
N GLU A 79 -8.11 16.89 19.95
CA GLU A 79 -7.76 18.30 19.80
C GLU A 79 -6.97 18.54 18.50
N LEU A 80 -7.20 19.67 17.84
CA LEU A 80 -6.50 20.04 16.60
C LEU A 80 -5.62 21.28 16.82
N ASP A 81 -4.34 21.18 16.48
CA ASP A 81 -3.48 22.34 16.41
C ASP A 81 -3.87 23.26 15.25
N SER A 82 -4.11 24.53 15.57
CA SER A 82 -4.65 25.50 14.61
C SER A 82 -3.67 25.91 13.50
N GLN A 83 -2.35 25.74 13.71
CA GLN A 83 -1.31 26.19 12.78
C GLN A 83 -0.84 25.09 11.82
N THR A 84 -0.79 23.83 12.28
CA THR A 84 -0.27 22.67 11.54
C THR A 84 -1.35 21.68 11.14
N GLY A 85 -2.51 21.69 11.80
CA GLY A 85 -3.54 20.66 11.67
C GLY A 85 -3.16 19.31 12.26
N SER A 86 -2.13 19.26 13.11
CA SER A 86 -1.77 18.06 13.89
C SER A 86 -2.90 17.68 14.85
N LEU A 87 -3.13 16.37 15.02
CA LEU A 87 -4.22 15.84 15.84
C LEU A 87 -3.66 15.25 17.14
N THR A 88 -4.07 15.77 18.29
CA THR A 88 -3.81 15.16 19.59
C THR A 88 -5.02 14.34 20.02
N ILE A 89 -4.77 13.13 20.53
CA ILE A 89 -5.80 12.27 21.13
C ILE A 89 -5.36 11.98 22.57
N THR A 90 -6.21 12.35 23.52
CA THR A 90 -6.01 12.18 24.97
C THR A 90 -6.76 10.97 25.50
N ASN A 91 -6.36 10.48 26.68
CA ASN A 91 -6.92 9.28 27.31
C ASN A 91 -6.96 8.10 26.31
N ILE A 92 -5.79 7.81 25.74
CA ILE A 92 -5.61 6.75 24.77
C ILE A 92 -5.63 5.38 25.48
N ASN A 93 -6.29 4.39 24.89
CA ASN A 93 -6.37 3.03 25.43
C ASN A 93 -5.89 2.00 24.40
N THR A 94 -5.76 0.74 24.81
CA THR A 94 -5.29 -0.35 23.93
C THR A 94 -6.06 -0.46 22.61
N THR A 95 -7.37 -0.16 22.57
CA THR A 95 -8.20 -0.22 21.35
C THR A 95 -7.99 0.93 20.37
N ASP A 96 -7.36 2.04 20.81
CA ASP A 96 -6.94 3.13 19.92
C ASP A 96 -5.61 2.81 19.18
N SER A 97 -5.01 1.64 19.42
CA SER A 97 -3.82 1.17 18.69
C SER A 97 -4.14 0.89 17.22
N GLY A 98 -3.22 1.22 16.32
CA GLY A 98 -3.31 0.89 14.90
C GLY A 98 -2.87 2.01 13.97
N LEU A 99 -3.30 1.93 12.72
CA LEU A 99 -2.90 2.85 11.67
C LEU A 99 -3.80 4.09 11.63
N TYR A 100 -3.15 5.25 11.71
CA TYR A 100 -3.71 6.57 11.51
C TYR A 100 -3.22 7.12 10.16
N PHE A 101 -4.17 7.55 9.34
CA PHE A 101 -3.92 8.06 8.01
C PHE A 101 -4.16 9.56 7.96
N LEU A 102 -3.14 10.29 7.53
CA LEU A 102 -3.22 11.69 7.19
C LEU A 102 -3.34 11.85 5.68
N LYS A 103 -4.29 12.68 5.24
CA LYS A 103 -4.36 13.19 3.87
C LYS A 103 -4.37 14.71 3.89
N ILE A 104 -3.43 15.34 3.19
CA ILE A 104 -3.46 16.79 2.92
C ILE A 104 -3.69 16.98 1.42
N THR A 105 -4.68 17.80 1.07
CA THR A 105 -5.00 18.14 -0.32
C THR A 105 -5.01 19.65 -0.51
N ASN A 106 -4.24 20.16 -1.46
CA ASN A 106 -4.20 21.57 -1.85
C ASN A 106 -4.17 21.70 -3.37
N LYS A 107 -5.28 22.15 -3.96
CA LYS A 107 -5.45 22.34 -5.42
C LYS A 107 -5.06 21.07 -6.20
N ASN A 108 -3.84 21.02 -6.71
CA ASN A 108 -3.32 19.96 -7.57
C ASN A 108 -2.27 19.07 -6.86
N LYS A 109 -2.05 19.28 -5.56
CA LYS A 109 -1.13 18.49 -4.73
C LYS A 109 -1.93 17.68 -3.71
N VAL A 110 -1.55 16.43 -3.53
CA VAL A 110 -2.03 15.56 -2.45
C VAL A 110 -0.81 14.92 -1.81
N SER A 111 -0.72 14.95 -0.49
CA SER A 111 0.21 14.14 0.29
C SER A 111 -0.55 13.22 1.24
N TYR A 112 0.10 12.10 1.55
CA TYR A 112 -0.36 11.10 2.49
C TYR A 112 0.74 10.83 3.50
N LYS A 113 0.36 10.43 4.71
CA LYS A 113 1.28 9.93 5.74
C LYS A 113 0.56 8.89 6.58
N THR A 114 1.25 7.81 6.89
CA THR A 114 0.77 6.71 7.72
C THR A 114 1.51 6.79 9.06
N ILE A 115 0.78 6.74 10.17
CA ILE A 115 1.35 6.68 11.53
C ILE A 115 0.78 5.45 12.22
N ASN A 116 1.65 4.57 12.71
CA ASN A 116 1.27 3.38 13.47
C ASN A 116 1.41 3.69 14.97
N VAL A 117 0.30 3.65 15.71
CA VAL A 117 0.30 3.89 17.16
C VAL A 117 0.19 2.55 17.89
N ALA A 118 1.14 2.26 18.77
CA ALA A 118 1.11 1.12 19.67
C ALA A 118 0.87 1.60 21.10
N VAL A 119 -0.23 1.15 21.71
CA VAL A 119 -0.57 1.50 23.10
C VAL A 119 -0.26 0.32 24.02
N SER A 120 0.55 0.57 25.06
CA SER A 120 0.89 -0.43 26.08
C SER A 120 0.10 -0.19 27.37
N GLU A 121 -0.44 -1.26 27.97
CA GLU A 121 -1.15 -1.19 29.26
C GLU A 121 -0.26 -0.61 30.38
N SER A 122 -0.87 0.16 31.28
CA SER A 122 -0.17 0.68 32.46
C SER A 122 -0.07 -0.42 33.53
N VAL A 123 1.10 -1.05 33.67
CA VAL A 123 1.36 -2.02 34.75
C VAL A 123 1.40 -1.28 36.09
N THR A 124 0.29 -1.29 36.83
CA THR A 124 0.27 -0.89 38.23
C THR A 124 0.97 -1.97 39.05
N LEU A 125 2.19 -1.69 39.51
CA LEU A 125 2.86 -2.55 40.50
C LEU A 125 2.02 -2.55 41.78
N HIS A 126 1.32 -3.66 42.01
CA HIS A 126 0.65 -3.90 43.27
C HIS A 126 1.74 -4.25 44.30
N ASP A 127 2.08 -3.30 45.17
CA ASP A 127 3.08 -3.48 46.24
C ASP A 127 2.65 -4.62 47.18
N SER A 128 3.05 -5.83 46.81
CA SER A 128 2.85 -7.05 47.58
C SER A 128 3.98 -7.11 48.60
N ASN A 129 3.64 -6.72 49.83
CA ASN A 129 4.51 -6.70 51.01
C ASN A 129 5.53 -7.86 51.02
N SER A 130 6.82 -7.51 50.96
CA SER A 130 7.91 -8.49 50.87
C SER A 130 8.16 -9.16 52.22
N SER A 131 7.90 -10.48 52.31
CA SER A 131 8.58 -11.33 53.29
C SER A 131 8.62 -12.81 52.89
N GLN A 132 9.85 -13.29 52.72
CA GLN A 132 10.34 -14.69 52.80
C GLN A 132 10.28 -15.58 51.54
N ILE A 133 11.43 -16.25 51.31
CA ILE A 133 11.83 -17.08 50.17
C ILE A 133 12.08 -18.51 50.69
N GLU A 134 11.49 -19.54 50.06
CA GLU A 134 11.93 -20.96 49.98
C GLU A 134 11.11 -21.72 48.91
N HIS A 135 11.52 -22.83 48.27
CA HIS A 135 12.88 -23.29 47.90
C HIS A 135 12.83 -24.42 46.81
N MET A 136 13.04 -24.07 45.53
CA MET A 136 13.59 -24.91 44.42
C MET A 136 12.79 -26.11 43.83
N GLY A 137 12.89 -26.27 42.50
CA GLY A 137 12.48 -27.46 41.70
C GLY A 137 11.19 -27.26 40.89
N THR A 138 11.08 -27.59 39.59
CA THR A 138 11.96 -28.36 38.67
C THR A 138 11.91 -27.81 37.23
N ASP A 139 12.82 -28.27 36.37
CA ASP A 139 13.06 -27.78 35.00
C ASP A 139 11.91 -28.03 34.00
N GLU A 140 11.63 -27.06 33.12
CA GLU A 140 11.21 -27.34 31.73
C GLU A 140 11.61 -26.19 30.77
N PRO A 141 12.39 -26.45 29.70
CA PRO A 141 12.79 -25.42 28.74
C PRO A 141 11.90 -25.43 27.48
N CYS A 142 10.84 -24.63 27.47
CA CYS A 142 10.08 -24.36 26.24
C CYS A 142 10.83 -23.34 25.35
N GLN A 143 11.68 -23.83 24.45
CA GLN A 143 12.07 -23.07 23.27
C GLN A 143 10.90 -22.94 22.28
N THR A 144 11.02 -21.97 21.38
CA THR A 144 10.18 -21.75 20.17
C THR A 144 8.82 -21.08 20.46
N GLY A 145 8.53 -19.90 19.89
CA GLY A 145 9.39 -19.10 19.02
C GLY A 145 8.84 -17.70 18.79
N SER A 146 9.59 -16.91 18.04
CA SER A 146 9.14 -15.60 17.56
C SER A 146 7.87 -15.75 16.73
N CYS A 147 6.80 -15.07 17.13
CA CYS A 147 5.74 -14.68 16.19
C CYS A 147 6.29 -13.57 15.27
N LEU A 148 7.23 -13.97 14.42
CA LEU A 148 7.49 -13.29 13.18
C LEU A 148 6.24 -13.53 12.34
N GLU A 149 5.28 -12.61 12.46
CA GLU A 149 4.18 -12.45 11.51
C GLU A 149 4.82 -12.21 10.14
N ILE A 150 5.15 -13.31 9.47
CA ILE A 150 5.44 -13.35 8.04
C ILE A 150 4.14 -12.90 7.40
N LYS A 151 4.00 -11.58 7.24
CA LYS A 151 2.88 -10.94 6.54
C LYS A 151 2.67 -11.76 5.29
N ARG A 152 1.61 -12.57 5.28
CA ARG A 152 1.32 -13.46 4.16
C ARG A 152 0.68 -12.64 3.08
N PHE A 153 1.45 -11.68 2.55
CA PHE A 153 1.25 -11.07 1.25
C PHE A 153 0.96 -12.24 0.31
N PRO A 154 -0.28 -12.36 -0.18
CA PRO A 154 -0.68 -13.64 -0.74
C PRO A 154 0.24 -13.97 -1.90
N ILE A 155 0.92 -15.13 -1.82
CA ILE A 155 1.66 -15.70 -2.94
C ILE A 155 0.72 -15.82 -4.16
N MET A 156 -0.59 -15.92 -3.91
CA MET A 156 -1.65 -15.71 -4.88
C MET A 156 -1.54 -14.41 -5.69
N PHE A 157 -1.28 -13.22 -5.11
CA PHE A 157 -1.18 -11.97 -5.88
C PHE A 157 0.05 -11.93 -6.79
N THR A 158 1.20 -12.46 -6.36
CA THR A 158 2.40 -12.51 -7.20
C THR A 158 2.29 -13.58 -8.29
N VAL A 159 1.68 -14.74 -7.98
CA VAL A 159 1.37 -15.78 -8.98
C VAL A 159 0.31 -15.30 -9.97
N VAL A 160 -0.76 -14.64 -9.52
CA VAL A 160 -1.83 -14.10 -10.39
C VAL A 160 -1.29 -13.01 -11.32
N THR A 161 -0.49 -12.06 -10.82
CA THR A 161 0.10 -11.03 -11.70
C THR A 161 1.07 -11.65 -12.72
N SER A 162 1.90 -12.62 -12.32
CA SER A 162 2.75 -13.38 -13.23
C SER A 162 1.96 -14.13 -14.31
N LEU A 163 0.86 -14.80 -13.95
CA LEU A 163 -0.02 -15.51 -14.89
C LEU A 163 -0.71 -14.55 -15.87
N VAL A 164 -1.21 -13.40 -15.40
CA VAL A 164 -1.82 -12.38 -16.27
C VAL A 164 -0.81 -11.84 -17.29
N VAL A 165 0.41 -11.51 -16.87
CA VAL A 165 1.48 -11.07 -17.77
C VAL A 165 1.83 -12.16 -18.80
N PHE A 166 1.95 -13.42 -18.36
CA PHE A 166 2.24 -14.55 -19.25
C PHE A 166 1.12 -14.80 -20.28
N LEU A 167 -0.15 -14.67 -19.88
CA LEU A 167 -1.30 -14.77 -20.79
C LEU A 167 -1.30 -13.64 -21.83
N ILE A 168 -1.00 -12.40 -21.44
CA ILE A 168 -0.87 -11.27 -22.37
C ILE A 168 0.24 -11.55 -23.41
N ILE A 169 1.38 -12.08 -22.97
CA ILE A 169 2.49 -12.46 -23.85
C ILE A 169 2.05 -13.58 -24.83
N ILE A 170 1.39 -14.64 -24.35
CA ILE A 170 0.88 -15.72 -25.23
C ILE A 170 -0.13 -15.21 -26.25
N VAL A 171 -1.07 -14.36 -25.85
CA VAL A 171 -2.07 -13.77 -26.76
C VAL A 171 -1.37 -12.90 -27.81
N PHE A 172 -0.34 -12.14 -27.43
CA PHE A 172 0.43 -11.33 -28.37
C PHE A 172 1.26 -12.19 -29.36
N ILE A 173 1.85 -13.30 -28.91
CA ILE A 173 2.53 -14.27 -29.77
C ILE A 173 1.54 -14.90 -30.76
N ARG A 174 0.39 -15.39 -30.29
CA ARG A 174 -0.67 -15.96 -31.16
C ARG A 174 -1.21 -14.95 -32.16
N LYS A 175 -1.38 -13.68 -31.76
CA LYS A 175 -1.78 -12.58 -32.64
C LYS A 175 -0.73 -12.28 -33.72
N ARG A 176 0.56 -12.57 -33.48
CA ARG A 176 1.62 -12.48 -34.50
C ARG A 176 1.73 -13.71 -35.40
N THR A 177 1.49 -14.93 -34.90
CA THR A 177 1.64 -16.16 -35.70
C THR A 177 0.45 -16.46 -36.62
N GLY A 178 -0.67 -15.75 -36.50
CA GLY A 178 -1.80 -15.81 -37.45
C GLY A 178 -1.51 -15.26 -38.87
N GLY A 179 -0.27 -14.88 -39.17
CA GLY A 179 0.16 -14.29 -40.45
C GLY A 179 0.86 -15.22 -41.42
N TYR A 180 0.91 -16.54 -41.19
CA TYR A 180 1.51 -17.48 -42.14
C TYR A 180 0.62 -17.70 -43.37
N GLN A 181 0.88 -16.91 -44.42
CA GLN A 181 0.36 -17.17 -45.76
C GLN A 181 0.81 -18.56 -46.26
N LYS A 182 -0.13 -19.26 -46.90
CA LYS A 182 0.05 -20.57 -47.53
C LYS A 182 1.11 -20.49 -48.63
N ALA A 183 2.19 -21.24 -48.51
CA ALA A 183 3.22 -21.30 -49.55
C ALA A 183 2.62 -21.81 -50.88
N PRO A 184 2.95 -21.19 -52.04
CA PRO A 184 2.51 -21.68 -53.33
C PRO A 184 3.24 -22.98 -53.67
N LEU A 185 2.50 -24.00 -54.09
CA LEU A 185 3.07 -25.25 -54.60
C LEU A 185 3.78 -24.97 -55.93
N MET A 186 5.09 -25.23 -55.97
CA MET A 186 5.89 -25.10 -57.18
C MET A 186 5.58 -26.28 -58.12
N ASN A 187 4.73 -26.04 -59.11
CA ASN A 187 4.28 -27.08 -60.03
C ASN A 187 5.34 -27.29 -61.14
N ILE A 188 6.06 -28.41 -61.08
CA ILE A 188 7.06 -28.78 -62.10
C ILE A 188 6.32 -29.50 -63.25
N GLY A 189 5.90 -28.72 -64.26
CA GLY A 189 5.30 -29.21 -65.50
C GLY A 189 6.31 -29.25 -66.64
N HIS A 190 6.74 -30.45 -67.03
CA HIS A 190 7.70 -30.68 -68.10
C HIS A 190 7.01 -30.76 -69.48
N SER A 191 7.49 -29.95 -70.43
CA SER A 191 7.48 -30.16 -71.90
C SER A 191 6.33 -30.94 -72.56
N GLU A 192 5.58 -30.27 -73.44
CA GLU A 192 5.34 -30.83 -74.78
C GLU A 192 5.34 -29.76 -75.88
N LYS A 193 5.71 -30.16 -77.10
CA LYS A 193 5.82 -29.31 -78.30
C LYS A 193 4.46 -29.20 -78.99
N HIS A 194 4.24 -28.19 -79.83
CA HIS A 194 4.00 -28.43 -81.26
C HIS A 194 4.06 -27.14 -82.11
N THR A 195 4.56 -27.28 -83.32
CA THR A 195 4.72 -26.24 -84.37
C THR A 195 3.50 -26.20 -85.29
N ILE A 196 3.14 -25.03 -85.84
CA ILE A 196 2.74 -24.78 -87.26
C ILE A 196 2.52 -23.27 -87.52
N GLN A 197 2.68 -22.84 -88.78
CA GLN A 197 2.56 -21.46 -89.31
C GLN A 197 1.08 -21.07 -89.58
N GLU A 198 0.65 -19.86 -89.99
CA GLU A 198 1.00 -19.12 -91.23
C GLU A 198 0.17 -17.81 -91.36
N GLN A 199 0.59 -16.90 -92.25
CA GLN A 199 -0.11 -15.70 -92.81
C GLN A 199 -0.31 -14.48 -91.87
N VAL A 200 -0.14 -13.22 -92.30
CA VAL A 200 0.08 -12.62 -93.64
C VAL A 200 1.36 -11.76 -93.64
#